data_AF-A0A1R3G0H8-F1
#
_entry.id   AF-A0A1R3G0H8-F1
#
_cell.length_a   1.000
_cell.length_b   1.000
_cell.length_c   1.000
_cell.angle_alpha   90.00
_cell.angle_beta   90.00
_cell.angle_gamma   90.00
#
_symmetry.space_group_name_H-M   'P 1'
#
loop_
_entity.id
_entity.type
_entity.pdbx_description
1 polymer ?
#
loop_
_entity_poly.entity_id
_entity_poly.type
_entity_poly.pdbx_seq_one_letter_code
_entity_poly.pdbx_strand_id
1 'polypeptide(L)'
;MSAGGLKSMLASAVVAGVTEARARIFGHVLNPTGHRSPHKVLRKKLIGEKVAAWYPYDIKNDDPVVMAREEEERLSKLEMLKRRGKGPPKKGQGRRAVKRSNLKDFRDMKGVAREKNGQLQDISWELVYDMQHSHPAQVLLVSILFFEFTIIHLCWKSNFSVQGDQLSAEISCNSWEPISNFCEIKGDIRVQGNFSTISIVSSQMGTPARNISYVVKPYIRKDNPVAMDLVKNWSVTSVTSQTEFLHCDLVHSVPAILFSLGGFSGNHFHDFSDLVIPLYTTSKQFNGQVQFLVTDNKPWWITKFQAILRNLSRYDIVDLDTEEKIHCFPRIIVGLKFHKELGIDQSKSQDQLSMNDFRQFLRSTYLLKRRNTIRIHNKPRLVIISRRKSRSFTNINEITRMAGSLGYDVVTAEPNMTGLSSVAQTVNSCDVLMGIHGAGLTNMVFLPDKAIVIQIVPLGSIDGLCREYFGKPARDMNLRSGWFPAILSSSLHQVGFISDQLHLSSG
;
A
#
# COMPACT_ATOMS: atom_id res chain seq x y z
N MET A 1 -45.28 -55.72 -22.10
CA MET A 1 -44.22 -54.68 -22.08
C MET A 1 -44.85 -53.35 -21.69
N SER A 2 -44.45 -52.71 -20.58
CA SER A 2 -45.01 -51.39 -20.19
C SER A 2 -44.17 -50.59 -19.17
N ALA A 3 -43.48 -51.25 -18.24
CA ALA A 3 -42.80 -50.60 -17.11
C ALA A 3 -41.68 -49.58 -17.45
N GLY A 4 -41.21 -49.53 -18.71
CA GLY A 4 -40.21 -48.55 -19.15
C GLY A 4 -40.76 -47.12 -19.32
N GLY A 5 -41.95 -46.98 -19.93
CA GLY A 5 -42.52 -45.67 -20.25
C GLY A 5 -42.89 -44.84 -19.02
N LEU A 6 -43.43 -45.48 -17.98
CA LEU A 6 -43.80 -44.79 -16.75
C LEU A 6 -42.58 -44.17 -16.04
N LYS A 7 -41.42 -44.84 -16.10
CA LYS A 7 -40.17 -44.33 -15.53
C LYS A 7 -39.62 -43.12 -16.31
N SER A 8 -39.70 -43.09 -17.64
CA SER A 8 -39.26 -41.92 -18.42
C SER A 8 -40.19 -40.73 -18.25
N MET A 9 -41.51 -40.96 -18.15
CA MET A 9 -42.49 -39.90 -17.84
C MET A 9 -42.25 -39.27 -16.46
N LEU A 10 -42.04 -40.10 -15.42
CA LEU A 10 -41.70 -39.62 -14.08
C LEU A 10 -40.38 -38.83 -14.05
N ALA A 11 -39.33 -39.33 -14.71
CA ALA A 11 -38.05 -38.63 -14.80
C ALA A 11 -38.19 -37.26 -15.51
N SER A 12 -38.94 -37.21 -16.61
CA SER A 12 -39.19 -35.97 -17.36
C SER A 12 -39.99 -34.95 -16.54
N ALA A 13 -41.03 -35.40 -15.83
CA ALA A 13 -41.82 -34.55 -14.93
C ALA A 13 -41.00 -33.99 -13.77
N VAL A 14 -40.10 -34.79 -13.18
CA VAL A 14 -39.17 -34.33 -12.12
C VAL A 14 -38.19 -33.29 -12.67
N VAL A 15 -37.59 -33.50 -13.85
CA VAL A 15 -36.66 -32.54 -14.47
C VAL A 15 -37.37 -31.23 -14.84
N ALA A 16 -38.61 -31.30 -15.35
CA ALA A 16 -39.43 -30.12 -15.61
C ALA A 16 -39.76 -29.35 -14.31
N GLY A 17 -40.21 -30.04 -13.27
CA GLY A 17 -40.51 -29.44 -11.97
C GLY A 17 -39.30 -28.80 -11.28
N VAL A 18 -38.13 -29.44 -11.36
CA VAL A 18 -36.85 -28.85 -10.88
C VAL A 18 -36.48 -27.61 -11.68
N THR A 19 -36.70 -27.62 -13.00
CA THR A 19 -36.44 -26.46 -13.87
C THR A 19 -37.38 -25.29 -13.56
N GLU A 20 -38.65 -25.56 -13.25
CA GLU A 20 -39.61 -24.54 -12.85
C GLU A 20 -39.34 -24.01 -11.43
N ALA A 21 -39.01 -24.88 -10.48
CA ALA A 21 -38.61 -24.48 -9.13
C ALA A 21 -37.38 -23.57 -9.19
N ARG A 22 -36.34 -23.95 -9.94
CA ARG A 22 -35.17 -23.10 -10.22
C ARG A 22 -35.57 -21.75 -10.79
N ALA A 23 -36.49 -21.72 -11.76
CA ALA A 23 -36.93 -20.50 -12.39
C ALA A 23 -37.62 -19.53 -11.42
N ARG A 24 -38.54 -20.05 -10.59
CA ARG A 24 -39.22 -19.30 -9.54
C ARG A 24 -38.24 -18.80 -8.45
N ILE A 25 -37.27 -19.62 -8.04
CA ILE A 25 -36.27 -19.27 -7.01
C ILE A 25 -35.31 -18.17 -7.45
N PHE A 26 -34.80 -18.23 -8.69
CA PHE A 26 -33.76 -17.31 -9.18
C PHE A 26 -34.29 -16.22 -10.14
N GLY A 27 -35.60 -16.00 -10.18
CA GLY A 27 -36.24 -14.99 -11.04
C GLY A 27 -35.96 -15.17 -12.53
N HIS A 28 -35.75 -16.41 -12.99
CA HIS A 28 -35.46 -16.69 -14.40
C HIS A 28 -36.78 -16.85 -15.18
N VAL A 29 -36.96 -16.06 -16.25
CA VAL A 29 -38.06 -16.29 -17.20
C VAL A 29 -37.78 -17.55 -18.02
N LEU A 30 -38.61 -18.59 -17.86
CA LEU A 30 -38.61 -19.76 -18.74
C LEU A 30 -39.14 -19.42 -20.12
N ASN A 31 -38.63 -20.11 -21.13
CA ASN A 31 -39.03 -19.96 -22.53
C ASN A 31 -39.12 -21.33 -23.21
N PRO A 32 -40.12 -22.17 -22.86
CA PRO A 32 -40.23 -23.53 -23.37
C PRO A 32 -40.49 -23.60 -24.88
N THR A 33 -40.99 -22.52 -25.49
CA THR A 33 -41.23 -22.42 -26.95
C THR A 33 -40.00 -21.94 -27.74
N GLY A 34 -38.93 -21.48 -27.07
CA GLY A 34 -37.70 -21.00 -27.70
C GLY A 34 -37.83 -19.68 -28.50
N HIS A 35 -39.02 -19.08 -28.59
CA HIS A 35 -39.24 -17.86 -29.37
C HIS A 35 -38.46 -16.64 -28.84
N ARG A 36 -38.18 -15.66 -29.70
CA ARG A 36 -37.41 -14.45 -29.32
C ARG A 36 -38.21 -13.56 -28.37
N SER A 37 -37.81 -13.49 -27.10
CA SER A 37 -38.47 -12.65 -26.08
C SER A 37 -37.70 -11.34 -25.81
N PRO A 38 -38.38 -10.27 -25.32
CA PRO A 38 -37.74 -8.99 -24.97
C PRO A 38 -36.76 -9.10 -23.79
N HIS A 39 -36.66 -10.26 -23.14
CA HIS A 39 -35.78 -10.54 -22.01
C HIS A 39 -34.27 -10.44 -22.33
N LYS A 40 -33.87 -10.27 -23.61
CA LYS A 40 -32.50 -9.87 -23.99
C LYS A 40 -32.28 -8.35 -23.90
N VAL A 41 -33.33 -7.54 -24.09
CA VAL A 41 -33.28 -6.07 -23.96
C VAL A 41 -33.38 -5.67 -22.49
N LEU A 42 -34.36 -6.23 -21.76
CA LEU A 42 -34.60 -5.93 -20.34
C LEU A 42 -33.42 -6.30 -19.41
N ARG A 43 -32.55 -7.22 -19.83
CA ARG A 43 -31.32 -7.58 -19.09
C ARG A 43 -30.08 -6.75 -19.48
N LYS A 44 -30.18 -5.80 -20.42
CA LYS A 44 -29.11 -4.82 -20.64
C LYS A 44 -29.11 -3.84 -19.47
N LYS A 45 -27.99 -3.76 -18.73
CA LYS A 45 -27.79 -2.68 -17.76
C LYS A 45 -27.84 -1.34 -18.50
N LEU A 46 -28.63 -0.40 -18.00
CA LEU A 46 -28.60 0.99 -18.49
C LEU A 46 -27.23 1.58 -18.13
N ILE A 47 -26.57 2.20 -19.11
CA ILE A 47 -25.25 2.83 -18.93
C ILE A 47 -25.29 4.35 -18.98
N GLY A 48 -26.48 4.95 -19.10
CA GLY A 48 -26.67 6.40 -19.31
C GLY A 48 -25.95 7.26 -18.28
N GLU A 49 -26.17 7.01 -16.99
CA GLU A 49 -25.50 7.74 -15.90
C GLU A 49 -23.99 7.56 -15.92
N LYS A 50 -23.49 6.34 -16.19
CA LYS A 50 -22.04 6.07 -16.31
C LYS A 50 -21.39 6.78 -17.50
N VAL A 51 -22.14 7.00 -18.58
CA VAL A 51 -21.68 7.75 -19.76
C VAL A 51 -21.78 9.26 -19.53
N ALA A 52 -22.80 9.73 -18.81
CA ALA A 52 -22.93 11.13 -18.42
C ALA A 52 -21.84 11.56 -17.43
N ALA A 53 -21.51 10.71 -16.45
CA ALA A 53 -20.44 10.93 -15.47
C ALA A 53 -19.03 10.59 -16.01
N TRP A 54 -18.81 10.68 -17.32
CA TRP A 54 -17.50 10.41 -17.94
C TRP A 54 -16.41 11.38 -17.49
N TYR A 55 -16.75 12.66 -17.30
CA TYR A 55 -15.86 13.65 -16.71
C TYR A 55 -16.14 13.74 -15.20
N PRO A 56 -15.18 13.39 -14.33
CA PRO A 56 -15.34 13.55 -12.89
C PRO A 56 -15.39 15.03 -12.51
N TYR A 57 -16.11 15.34 -11.44
CA TYR A 57 -16.12 16.68 -10.85
C TYR A 57 -14.76 16.97 -10.22
N ASP A 58 -14.17 18.14 -10.53
CA ASP A 58 -12.92 18.59 -9.92
C ASP A 58 -13.23 19.30 -8.59
N ILE A 59 -12.82 18.67 -7.48
CA ILE A 59 -13.03 19.14 -6.11
C ILE A 59 -12.38 20.51 -5.83
N LYS A 60 -11.44 20.97 -6.67
CA LYS A 60 -10.92 22.34 -6.58
C LYS A 60 -12.01 23.41 -6.57
N ASN A 61 -13.11 23.18 -7.29
CA ASN A 61 -14.22 24.13 -7.40
C ASN A 61 -15.00 24.32 -6.07
N ASP A 62 -14.87 23.37 -5.12
CA ASP A 62 -15.52 23.42 -3.81
C ASP A 62 -14.67 24.11 -2.73
N ASP A 63 -13.34 24.26 -2.94
CA ASP A 63 -12.41 24.86 -1.98
C ASP A 63 -12.26 26.38 -2.22
N PRO A 64 -12.77 27.25 -1.34
CA PRO A 64 -12.71 28.70 -1.55
C PRO A 64 -11.29 29.27 -1.54
N VAL A 65 -10.35 28.60 -0.87
CA VAL A 65 -8.95 29.04 -0.74
C VAL A 65 -8.17 28.69 -2.01
N VAL A 66 -8.39 27.49 -2.56
CA VAL A 66 -7.80 27.09 -3.85
C VAL A 66 -8.36 27.96 -4.98
N MET A 67 -9.68 28.17 -5.03
CA MET A 67 -10.32 29.03 -6.04
C MET A 67 -9.84 30.49 -5.95
N ALA A 68 -9.71 31.04 -4.74
CA ALA A 68 -9.15 32.37 -4.54
C ALA A 68 -7.70 32.47 -5.04
N ARG A 69 -6.84 31.48 -4.73
CA ARG A 69 -5.44 31.49 -5.14
C ARG A 69 -5.25 31.35 -6.65
N GLU A 70 -6.00 30.45 -7.31
CA GLU A 70 -5.91 30.29 -8.76
C GLU A 70 -6.41 31.55 -9.51
N GLU A 71 -7.41 32.26 -8.97
CA GLU A 71 -7.84 33.57 -9.48
C GLU A 71 -6.82 34.68 -9.20
N GLU A 72 -6.18 34.71 -8.02
CA GLU A 72 -5.11 35.67 -7.69
C GLU A 72 -3.89 35.50 -8.62
N GLU A 73 -3.44 34.27 -8.83
CA GLU A 73 -2.37 33.95 -9.79
C GLU A 73 -2.74 34.40 -11.20
N ARG A 74 -4.00 34.19 -11.62
CA ARG A 74 -4.53 34.64 -12.92
C ARG A 74 -4.55 36.16 -13.05
N LEU A 75 -4.97 36.88 -12.00
CA LEU A 75 -5.01 38.35 -11.95
C LEU A 75 -3.60 38.96 -11.95
N SER A 76 -2.68 38.42 -11.15
CA SER A 76 -1.26 38.80 -11.11
C SER A 76 -0.59 38.64 -12.48
N LYS A 77 -0.81 37.49 -13.13
CA LYS A 77 -0.33 37.22 -14.50
C LYS A 77 -0.91 38.17 -15.54
N LEU A 78 -2.21 38.49 -15.43
CA LEU A 78 -2.87 39.47 -16.30
C LEU A 78 -2.29 40.88 -16.11
N GLU A 79 -2.02 41.28 -14.87
CA GLU A 79 -1.45 42.59 -14.53
C GLU A 79 -0.01 42.73 -15.04
N MET A 80 0.83 41.70 -14.85
CA MET A 80 2.17 41.66 -15.46
C MET A 80 2.14 41.78 -16.99
N LEU A 81 1.12 41.23 -17.66
CA LEU A 81 0.94 41.39 -19.11
C LEU A 81 0.48 42.81 -19.50
N LYS A 82 -0.42 43.44 -18.73
CA LYS A 82 -0.81 44.86 -18.94
C LYS A 82 0.40 45.78 -18.84
N ARG A 83 1.21 45.66 -17.77
CA ARG A 83 2.42 46.48 -17.54
C ARG A 83 3.44 46.40 -18.69
N ARG A 84 3.44 45.30 -19.46
CA ARG A 84 4.30 45.07 -20.63
C ARG A 84 3.65 45.43 -21.97
N GLY A 85 2.46 46.04 -21.97
CA GLY A 85 1.68 46.33 -23.19
C GLY A 85 1.17 45.08 -23.93
N LYS A 86 1.23 43.91 -23.29
CA LYS A 86 0.91 42.58 -23.86
C LYS A 86 -0.37 41.97 -23.29
N GLY A 87 -1.21 42.78 -22.63
CA GLY A 87 -2.54 42.36 -22.18
C GLY A 87 -3.49 42.06 -23.35
N PRO A 88 -4.53 41.23 -23.14
CA PRO A 88 -5.52 40.95 -24.17
C PRO A 88 -6.31 42.24 -24.52
N PRO A 89 -6.55 42.54 -25.82
CA PRO A 89 -7.33 43.70 -26.21
C PRO A 89 -8.82 43.52 -25.84
N LYS A 90 -9.54 44.62 -25.64
CA LYS A 90 -10.98 44.61 -25.38
C LYS A 90 -11.72 43.81 -26.46
N LYS A 91 -12.65 42.95 -26.05
CA LYS A 91 -13.41 42.06 -26.96
C LYS A 91 -14.06 42.88 -28.08
N GLY A 92 -13.78 42.52 -29.33
CA GLY A 92 -14.22 43.27 -30.52
C GLY A 92 -13.24 44.34 -31.03
N GLN A 93 -12.23 44.77 -30.25
CA GLN A 93 -11.26 45.82 -30.61
C GLN A 93 -9.85 45.27 -30.95
N GLY A 94 -9.73 43.99 -31.32
CA GLY A 94 -8.47 43.41 -31.78
C GLY A 94 -7.97 44.06 -33.09
N ARG A 95 -6.67 43.97 -33.38
CA ARG A 95 -6.02 44.63 -34.54
C ARG A 95 -6.73 44.43 -35.90
N ARG A 96 -7.41 43.29 -36.10
CA ARG A 96 -8.20 43.01 -37.32
C ARG A 96 -9.51 43.83 -37.43
N ALA A 97 -10.10 44.24 -36.30
CA ALA A 97 -11.30 45.07 -36.28
C ALA A 97 -10.97 46.54 -36.56
N VAL A 98 -9.88 47.07 -35.98
CA VAL A 98 -9.34 48.40 -36.32
C VAL A 98 -8.98 48.49 -37.80
N LYS A 99 -8.40 47.42 -38.37
CA LYS A 99 -8.16 47.36 -39.83
C LYS A 99 -9.45 47.30 -40.68
N ARG A 100 -10.64 47.18 -40.07
CA ARG A 100 -11.96 47.14 -40.74
C ARG A 100 -12.74 48.46 -40.58
N SER A 101 -12.47 49.28 -39.56
CA SER A 101 -12.87 50.70 -39.56
C SER A 101 -12.07 51.46 -40.60
N ASN A 102 -10.74 51.40 -40.52
CA ASN A 102 -9.84 52.21 -41.35
C ASN A 102 -9.89 51.83 -42.85
N LEU A 103 -10.47 50.68 -43.20
CA LEU A 103 -10.73 50.29 -44.60
C LEU A 103 -11.98 50.95 -45.22
N LYS A 104 -12.81 51.63 -44.42
CA LYS A 104 -13.84 52.54 -44.93
C LYS A 104 -13.18 53.85 -45.36
N ASP A 105 -12.47 54.48 -44.44
CA ASP A 105 -11.84 55.80 -44.62
C ASP A 105 -10.86 55.80 -45.82
N PHE A 106 -10.15 54.68 -46.06
CA PHE A 106 -9.26 54.51 -47.21
C PHE A 106 -9.96 54.35 -48.58
N ARG A 107 -11.29 54.45 -48.67
CA ARG A 107 -11.99 54.55 -49.98
C ARG A 107 -12.07 55.99 -50.50
N ASP A 108 -12.03 56.99 -49.63
CA ASP A 108 -12.39 58.37 -49.98
C ASP A 108 -11.17 59.26 -50.31
N MET A 109 -9.95 58.70 -50.32
CA MET A 109 -8.70 59.38 -50.71
C MET A 109 -8.06 58.82 -51.99
N LYS A 110 -8.86 58.46 -53.00
CA LYS A 110 -8.36 58.21 -54.37
C LYS A 110 -8.42 59.49 -55.22
N GLY A 111 -7.47 60.40 -55.01
CA GLY A 111 -7.29 61.60 -55.83
C GLY A 111 -5.85 62.12 -55.80
N VAL A 112 -5.31 62.46 -56.98
CA VAL A 112 -3.91 62.81 -57.32
C VAL A 112 -3.05 61.60 -57.71
N ALA A 113 -2.19 61.81 -58.71
CA ALA A 113 -1.53 60.77 -59.50
C ALA A 113 -0.08 61.15 -59.87
N ARG A 114 0.57 60.23 -60.61
CA ARG A 114 1.51 60.48 -61.71
C ARG A 114 3.03 60.41 -61.43
N GLU A 115 3.67 59.39 -62.02
CA GLU A 115 5.02 59.33 -62.69
C GLU A 115 6.29 59.86 -61.94
N LYS A 116 7.51 59.34 -62.13
CA LYS A 116 8.06 58.20 -62.90
C LYS A 116 9.52 57.88 -62.47
N ASN A 117 10.01 56.70 -62.85
CA ASN A 117 11.43 56.29 -62.98
C ASN A 117 12.26 56.23 -61.65
N GLY A 118 13.30 55.38 -61.54
CA GLY A 118 13.75 54.31 -62.45
C GLY A 118 15.05 53.63 -61.96
N GLN A 119 15.43 52.53 -62.64
CA GLN A 119 16.65 51.70 -62.45
C GLN A 119 16.75 50.94 -61.09
N LEU A 120 16.94 49.61 -61.03
CA LEU A 120 17.96 48.68 -61.59
C LEU A 120 19.27 48.61 -60.78
N GLN A 121 19.42 47.54 -60.00
CA GLN A 121 20.57 46.63 -60.12
C GLN A 121 20.25 45.24 -59.54
N ASP A 122 21.00 44.24 -60.03
CA ASP A 122 20.77 42.79 -59.86
C ASP A 122 21.83 42.12 -58.96
N ILE A 123 21.92 40.78 -59.03
CA ILE A 123 22.97 39.87 -58.50
C ILE A 123 22.71 39.43 -57.05
N SER A 124 22.43 38.19 -56.65
CA SER A 124 22.50 36.81 -57.20
C SER A 124 23.58 35.92 -56.54
N TRP A 125 23.08 35.02 -55.68
CA TRP A 125 23.43 33.61 -55.40
C TRP A 125 24.82 32.98 -55.65
N GLU A 126 25.07 31.97 -54.79
CA GLU A 126 26.00 30.82 -54.93
C GLU A 126 27.51 31.11 -54.74
N LEU A 127 28.33 30.19 -54.20
CA LEU A 127 28.41 28.74 -54.47
C LEU A 127 28.58 27.80 -53.26
N VAL A 128 28.49 26.50 -53.55
CA VAL A 128 28.72 25.33 -52.68
C VAL A 128 30.08 24.69 -53.02
N TYR A 129 30.72 23.98 -52.08
CA TYR A 129 31.61 22.85 -52.41
C TYR A 129 31.57 21.74 -51.34
N ASP A 130 31.96 20.53 -51.73
CA ASP A 130 31.66 19.23 -51.10
C ASP A 130 32.95 18.50 -50.63
N MET A 131 32.85 17.44 -49.80
CA MET A 131 33.66 16.19 -49.91
C MET A 131 33.50 15.13 -48.78
N GLN A 132 33.99 13.92 -49.09
CA GLN A 132 33.78 12.62 -48.42
C GLN A 132 35.08 11.76 -48.52
N HIS A 133 35.28 10.57 -47.90
CA HIS A 133 34.39 9.70 -47.10
C HIS A 133 35.13 9.01 -45.91
N SER A 134 34.91 7.71 -45.63
CA SER A 134 34.80 7.20 -44.23
C SER A 134 35.27 5.75 -43.94
N HIS A 135 35.59 5.46 -42.66
CA HIS A 135 35.74 4.11 -42.02
C HIS A 135 36.92 3.20 -42.54
N PRO A 136 37.18 1.99 -41.98
CA PRO A 136 37.45 1.66 -40.56
C PRO A 136 38.59 0.61 -40.27
N ALA A 137 38.93 0.45 -38.98
CA ALA A 137 39.33 -0.81 -38.29
C ALA A 137 40.75 -1.44 -38.44
N GLN A 138 41.01 -2.42 -37.54
CA GLN A 138 42.24 -3.21 -37.30
C GLN A 138 43.38 -2.44 -36.57
N VAL A 139 44.27 -3.04 -35.76
CA VAL A 139 44.60 -4.46 -35.48
C VAL A 139 44.59 -4.74 -33.95
N LEU A 140 44.29 -5.99 -33.56
CA LEU A 140 44.38 -6.52 -32.19
C LEU A 140 45.79 -7.09 -31.89
N LEU A 141 46.44 -6.75 -30.77
CA LEU A 141 47.56 -7.53 -30.20
C LEU A 141 47.93 -7.06 -28.76
N VAL A 142 48.74 -7.86 -28.07
CA VAL A 142 49.25 -7.66 -26.69
C VAL A 142 48.18 -7.72 -25.58
N SER A 143 47.72 -8.93 -25.31
CA SER A 143 47.27 -9.34 -23.97
C SER A 143 47.95 -10.67 -23.61
N ILE A 144 48.60 -10.71 -22.43
CA ILE A 144 49.30 -11.79 -21.68
C ILE A 144 50.52 -11.16 -20.96
N LEU A 145 50.98 -11.73 -19.84
CA LEU A 145 52.06 -11.27 -18.94
C LEU A 145 51.78 -10.14 -17.92
N PHE A 146 50.60 -10.10 -17.28
CA PHE A 146 50.43 -9.40 -15.98
C PHE A 146 49.47 -10.15 -15.02
N PHE A 147 49.69 -11.46 -14.88
CA PHE A 147 49.26 -12.31 -13.76
C PHE A 147 50.52 -13.07 -13.29
N GLU A 148 50.58 -13.52 -12.02
CA GLU A 148 51.68 -14.26 -11.32
C GLU A 148 52.56 -13.53 -10.28
N PHE A 149 52.26 -12.29 -9.82
CA PHE A 149 53.12 -11.64 -8.79
C PHE A 149 52.42 -10.90 -7.64
N THR A 150 51.48 -11.55 -6.93
CA THR A 150 51.04 -11.07 -5.60
C THR A 150 50.60 -12.18 -4.62
N ILE A 151 51.16 -13.40 -4.73
CA ILE A 151 50.96 -14.49 -3.74
C ILE A 151 52.31 -15.02 -3.21
N ILE A 152 53.16 -14.12 -2.70
CA ILE A 152 54.17 -14.37 -1.65
C ILE A 152 54.37 -13.02 -0.92
N HIS A 153 53.62 -12.82 0.16
CA HIS A 153 53.95 -11.83 1.21
C HIS A 153 53.19 -12.05 2.54
N LEU A 154 52.27 -13.02 2.58
CA LEU A 154 51.53 -13.46 3.76
C LEU A 154 52.35 -14.38 4.70
N CYS A 155 53.61 -14.04 5.00
CA CYS A 155 54.40 -14.79 6.01
C CYS A 155 55.59 -14.07 6.66
N TRP A 156 55.46 -12.83 7.14
CA TRP A 156 56.31 -12.39 8.27
C TRP A 156 55.71 -11.25 9.11
N LYS A 157 55.87 -11.38 10.44
CA LYS A 157 55.74 -10.34 11.48
C LYS A 157 54.42 -9.54 11.58
N SER A 158 53.56 -9.99 12.49
CA SER A 158 53.21 -9.19 13.68
C SER A 158 52.57 -10.06 14.76
N ASN A 159 52.91 -9.83 16.03
CA ASN A 159 52.36 -10.60 17.16
C ASN A 159 50.91 -10.19 17.46
N PHE A 160 50.08 -11.17 17.84
CA PHE A 160 48.67 -10.96 18.16
C PHE A 160 48.51 -10.49 19.62
N SER A 161 48.59 -9.18 19.87
CA SER A 161 48.20 -8.60 21.15
C SER A 161 46.68 -8.51 21.23
N VAL A 162 46.07 -9.11 22.25
CA VAL A 162 44.64 -8.96 22.52
C VAL A 162 44.36 -7.51 22.91
N GLN A 163 43.65 -6.80 22.04
CA GLN A 163 43.26 -5.40 22.22
C GLN A 163 41.73 -5.37 22.22
N GLY A 164 41.13 -4.89 23.31
CA GLY A 164 39.69 -5.03 23.55
C GLY A 164 38.82 -4.25 22.55
N ASP A 165 37.63 -4.77 22.26
CA ASP A 165 36.70 -4.22 21.26
C ASP A 165 36.37 -2.74 21.55
N GLN A 166 36.91 -1.87 20.71
CA GLN A 166 36.67 -0.44 20.75
C GLN A 166 35.34 -0.16 20.04
N LEU A 167 34.24 0.01 20.79
CA LEU A 167 32.92 0.31 20.21
C LEU A 167 32.98 1.61 19.37
N SER A 168 33.03 1.44 18.06
CA SER A 168 32.82 2.50 17.08
C SER A 168 31.32 2.71 16.88
N ALA A 169 30.90 3.98 16.81
CA ALA A 169 29.52 4.33 16.55
C ALA A 169 29.18 4.08 15.07
N GLU A 170 28.27 3.15 14.81
CA GLU A 170 27.84 2.78 13.46
C GLU A 170 26.39 3.24 13.22
N ILE A 171 26.17 3.99 12.13
CA ILE A 171 24.84 4.41 11.68
C ILE A 171 24.60 3.81 10.29
N SER A 172 23.58 2.97 10.17
CA SER A 172 23.19 2.32 8.93
C SER A 172 21.70 2.57 8.65
N CYS A 173 21.42 3.57 7.81
CA CYS A 173 20.05 3.91 7.39
C CYS A 173 19.72 3.33 6.02
N ASN A 174 18.67 2.50 5.96
CA ASN A 174 18.05 2.13 4.69
C ASN A 174 17.02 3.19 4.30
N SER A 175 17.37 4.03 3.33
CA SER A 175 16.51 5.03 2.70
C SER A 175 16.04 4.64 1.29
N TRP A 176 16.49 3.50 0.77
CA TRP A 176 16.30 3.07 -0.62
C TRP A 176 15.00 2.29 -0.84
N GLU A 177 14.47 1.62 0.19
CA GLU A 177 13.18 0.91 0.12
C GLU A 177 12.03 1.88 -0.18
N PRO A 178 11.15 1.63 -1.18
CA PRO A 178 10.20 2.66 -1.65
C PRO A 178 9.23 3.19 -0.59
N ILE A 179 8.82 2.35 0.36
CA ILE A 179 7.71 2.63 1.29
C ILE A 179 8.22 3.03 2.69
N SER A 180 9.09 2.22 3.33
CA SER A 180 9.65 2.52 4.65
C SER A 180 11.08 3.04 4.61
N ASN A 181 11.43 3.97 5.50
CA ASN A 181 12.82 4.14 5.96
C ASN A 181 12.99 3.45 7.32
N PHE A 182 14.18 2.93 7.59
CA PHE A 182 14.60 2.59 8.96
C PHE A 182 16.11 2.85 9.14
N CYS A 183 16.53 3.18 10.35
CA CYS A 183 17.93 3.34 10.72
C CYS A 183 18.30 2.39 11.84
N GLU A 184 19.33 1.58 11.62
CA GLU A 184 20.00 0.84 12.69
C GLU A 184 21.21 1.65 13.17
N ILE A 185 21.33 1.82 14.48
CA ILE A 185 22.38 2.59 15.14
C ILE A 185 22.99 1.70 16.22
N LYS A 186 24.33 1.66 16.31
CA LYS A 186 25.10 0.93 17.32
C LYS A 186 26.11 1.88 17.98
N GLY A 187 26.41 1.66 19.25
CA GLY A 187 27.31 2.49 20.04
C GLY A 187 26.67 2.97 21.34
N ASP A 188 27.23 4.01 21.94
CA ASP A 188 26.73 4.58 23.20
C ASP A 188 25.57 5.58 22.93
N ILE A 189 24.33 5.07 22.95
CA ILE A 189 23.14 5.80 22.50
C ILE A 189 22.31 6.28 23.71
N ARG A 190 21.89 7.54 23.71
CA ARG A 190 20.91 8.14 24.65
C ARG A 190 19.62 8.49 23.91
N VAL A 191 18.48 8.14 24.48
CA VAL A 191 17.15 8.47 23.97
C VAL A 191 16.45 9.39 24.97
N GLN A 192 15.98 10.54 24.51
CA GLN A 192 15.26 11.54 25.31
C GLN A 192 13.84 11.72 24.72
N GLY A 193 12.82 11.31 25.48
CA GLY A 193 11.43 11.26 25.03
C GLY A 193 10.82 12.64 24.80
N ASN A 194 10.78 13.43 25.88
CA ASN A 194 10.43 14.85 25.92
C ASN A 194 11.00 15.70 24.75
N PHE A 195 12.27 15.53 24.38
CA PHE A 195 12.92 16.26 23.28
C PHE A 195 12.92 15.50 21.94
N SER A 196 12.34 14.31 21.89
CA SER A 196 12.29 13.43 20.71
C SER A 196 13.64 13.31 20.00
N THR A 197 14.68 13.08 20.79
CA THR A 197 16.09 13.14 20.35
C THR A 197 16.84 11.86 20.70
N ILE A 198 17.67 11.40 19.76
CA ILE A 198 18.56 10.24 19.89
C ILE A 198 19.99 10.74 19.71
N SER A 199 20.73 10.83 20.82
CA SER A 199 22.10 11.32 20.87
C SER A 199 23.09 10.15 20.91
N ILE A 200 24.03 10.14 19.98
CA ILE A 200 25.06 9.10 19.86
C ILE A 200 26.39 9.69 20.35
N VAL A 201 26.90 9.19 21.49
CA VAL A 201 28.17 9.67 22.05
C VAL A 201 29.35 9.07 21.28
N SER A 202 30.19 9.95 20.74
CA SER A 202 31.50 9.57 20.19
C SER A 202 32.61 9.82 21.21
N SER A 203 33.45 8.81 21.39
CA SER A 203 34.65 8.82 22.24
C SER A 203 35.94 9.22 21.51
N GLN A 204 35.87 9.51 20.20
CA GLN A 204 37.06 9.86 19.43
C GLN A 204 37.58 11.27 19.76
N MET A 205 38.65 11.35 20.55
CA MET A 205 39.45 12.57 20.64
C MET A 205 40.24 12.78 19.33
N GLY A 206 40.14 13.97 18.75
CA GLY A 206 41.00 14.43 17.64
C GLY A 206 40.36 14.42 16.25
N THR A 207 39.31 13.64 16.01
CA THR A 207 38.46 13.77 14.82
C THR A 207 37.22 14.60 15.16
N PRO A 208 36.89 15.64 14.38
CA PRO A 208 35.56 16.24 14.47
C PRO A 208 34.54 15.17 14.07
N ALA A 209 33.76 14.69 15.03
CA ALA A 209 32.53 13.99 14.70
C ALA A 209 31.75 14.92 13.76
N ARG A 210 31.44 14.47 12.54
CA ARG A 210 30.56 15.25 11.66
C ARG A 210 29.27 15.47 12.46
N ASN A 211 28.82 16.71 12.55
CA ASN A 211 27.52 17.06 13.13
C ASN A 211 26.40 16.55 12.23
N ILE A 212 26.23 15.22 12.24
CA ILE A 212 25.20 14.47 11.54
C ILE A 212 23.94 14.66 12.37
N SER A 213 23.20 15.72 12.04
CA SER A 213 21.81 15.88 12.44
C SER A 213 20.92 15.51 11.25
N TYR A 214 20.07 14.50 11.43
CA TYR A 214 19.01 14.20 10.48
C TYR A 214 17.73 13.80 11.20
N VAL A 215 16.60 14.14 10.58
CA VAL A 215 15.28 13.90 11.14
C VAL A 215 14.70 12.63 10.54
N VAL A 216 14.15 11.77 11.40
CA VAL A 216 13.44 10.55 11.02
C VAL A 216 12.01 10.58 11.55
N LYS A 217 11.09 9.96 10.80
CA LYS A 217 9.74 9.65 11.26
C LYS A 217 9.64 8.13 11.40
N PRO A 218 9.49 7.57 12.61
CA PRO A 218 9.65 6.12 12.83
C PRO A 218 8.37 5.34 12.48
N TYR A 219 7.89 5.50 11.24
CA TYR A 219 6.69 4.87 10.68
C TYR A 219 6.92 4.49 9.21
N ILE A 220 6.20 3.50 8.70
CA ILE A 220 6.59 2.81 7.44
C ILE A 220 6.05 3.44 6.15
N ARG A 221 5.28 4.54 6.17
CA ARG A 221 4.60 5.12 4.99
C ARG A 221 5.24 6.44 4.54
N LYS A 222 6.53 6.42 4.17
CA LYS A 222 7.32 7.64 3.90
C LYS A 222 6.85 8.45 2.70
N ASP A 223 6.19 7.78 1.76
CA ASP A 223 5.64 8.30 0.52
C ASP A 223 4.22 8.88 0.69
N ASN A 224 3.63 8.79 1.88
CA ASN A 224 2.28 9.23 2.18
C ASN A 224 2.27 10.43 3.15
N PRO A 225 2.10 11.68 2.65
CA PRO A 225 2.07 12.87 3.50
C PRO A 225 1.03 12.79 4.62
N VAL A 226 -0.20 12.35 4.31
CA VAL A 226 -1.30 12.27 5.29
C VAL A 226 -0.98 11.30 6.44
N ALA A 227 -0.25 10.22 6.17
CA ALA A 227 0.24 9.33 7.23
C ALA A 227 1.39 9.99 8.02
N MET A 228 2.31 10.65 7.32
CA MET A 228 3.50 11.26 7.93
C MET A 228 3.20 12.51 8.74
N ASP A 229 2.21 13.32 8.38
CA ASP A 229 1.76 14.49 9.14
C ASP A 229 1.24 14.10 10.53
N LEU A 230 0.78 12.86 10.68
CA LEU A 230 0.34 12.24 11.94
C LEU A 230 1.47 11.45 12.64
N VAL A 231 2.74 11.71 12.33
CA VAL A 231 3.92 11.04 12.92
C VAL A 231 4.96 12.07 13.35
N LYS A 232 5.42 11.97 14.59
CA LYS A 232 6.42 12.88 15.20
C LYS A 232 7.78 12.79 14.53
N ASN A 233 8.42 13.95 14.37
CA ASN A 233 9.82 14.07 13.98
C ASN A 233 10.72 13.67 15.15
N TRP A 234 11.68 12.79 14.89
CA TRP A 234 12.75 12.41 15.81
C TRP A 234 14.10 12.85 15.28
N SER A 235 14.89 13.54 16.10
CA SER A 235 16.21 14.05 15.72
C SER A 235 17.30 13.04 16.11
N VAL A 236 18.05 12.53 15.13
CA VAL A 236 19.27 11.75 15.41
C VAL A 236 20.46 12.68 15.34
N THR A 237 21.29 12.70 16.38
CA THR A 237 22.47 13.58 16.52
C THR A 237 23.69 12.78 16.98
N SER A 238 24.89 13.23 16.59
CA SER A 238 26.14 12.78 17.21
C SER A 238 26.70 13.88 18.11
N VAL A 239 27.25 13.49 19.26
CA VAL A 239 27.70 14.38 20.33
C VAL A 239 29.01 13.89 20.93
N THR A 240 29.85 14.81 21.40
CA THR A 240 31.12 14.49 22.09
C THR A 240 30.90 14.44 23.61
N SER A 241 31.66 13.58 24.30
CA SER A 241 31.47 13.26 25.72
C SER A 241 31.83 14.38 26.72
N GLN A 242 31.98 15.63 26.27
CA GLN A 242 32.27 16.80 27.12
C GLN A 242 31.00 17.58 27.52
N THR A 243 29.82 17.13 27.09
CA THR A 243 28.53 17.74 27.48
C THR A 243 27.98 17.04 28.73
N GLU A 244 27.91 17.76 29.84
CA GLU A 244 27.49 17.24 31.17
C GLU A 244 26.03 16.71 31.17
N PHE A 245 25.19 17.19 30.25
CA PHE A 245 23.78 16.84 30.09
C PHE A 245 23.51 15.45 29.45
N LEU A 246 24.47 14.53 29.53
CA LEU A 246 24.41 13.21 28.88
C LEU A 246 24.67 12.04 29.86
N HIS A 247 24.29 12.19 31.14
CA HIS A 247 24.20 11.05 32.05
C HIS A 247 23.04 10.11 31.65
N CYS A 248 23.11 8.85 32.09
CA CYS A 248 22.09 7.84 31.83
C CYS A 248 21.26 7.61 33.09
N ASP A 249 19.97 7.97 33.08
CA ASP A 249 19.07 7.67 34.20
C ASP A 249 18.71 6.18 34.25
N LEU A 250 18.62 5.55 33.07
CA LEU A 250 18.33 4.13 32.90
C LEU A 250 19.27 3.53 31.85
N VAL A 251 20.10 2.57 32.24
CA VAL A 251 21.02 1.85 31.34
C VAL A 251 20.47 0.46 31.02
N HIS A 252 20.29 0.17 29.73
CA HIS A 252 19.75 -1.10 29.25
C HIS A 252 20.86 -1.89 28.53
N SER A 253 20.95 -3.20 28.83
CA SER A 253 21.89 -4.12 28.18
C SER A 253 21.36 -4.74 26.88
N VAL A 254 20.09 -4.48 26.54
CA VAL A 254 19.42 -5.00 25.34
C VAL A 254 19.27 -3.92 24.27
N PRO A 255 19.19 -4.28 22.97
CA PRO A 255 18.83 -3.35 21.91
C PRO A 255 17.42 -2.78 22.10
N ALA A 256 17.15 -1.62 21.49
CA ALA A 256 15.83 -1.00 21.41
C ALA A 256 15.25 -1.01 19.99
N ILE A 257 13.92 -0.96 19.88
CA ILE A 257 13.19 -0.59 18.64
C ILE A 257 12.26 0.58 18.96
N LEU A 258 12.45 1.69 18.25
CA LEU A 258 11.57 2.86 18.28
C LEU A 258 10.60 2.84 17.09
N PHE A 259 9.30 2.87 17.39
CA PHE A 259 8.25 3.01 16.38
C PHE A 259 7.14 3.97 16.83
N SER A 260 6.53 4.65 15.86
CA SER A 260 5.40 5.56 16.07
C SER A 260 4.07 4.80 15.98
N LEU A 261 3.15 5.09 16.91
CA LEU A 261 1.74 4.72 16.82
C LEU A 261 0.88 5.82 16.18
N GLY A 262 1.49 6.74 15.45
CA GLY A 262 0.88 7.75 14.62
C GLY A 262 0.23 7.16 13.35
N GLY A 263 0.23 7.97 12.27
CA GLY A 263 -0.22 7.55 10.94
C GLY A 263 -1.61 6.92 10.92
N PHE A 264 -1.75 5.76 10.27
CA PHE A 264 -3.02 5.05 10.09
C PHE A 264 -3.35 4.02 11.18
N SER A 265 -2.68 4.05 12.34
CA SER A 265 -2.97 3.11 13.43
C SER A 265 -4.43 3.21 13.92
N GLY A 266 -5.02 2.07 14.28
CA GLY A 266 -6.45 1.91 14.55
C GLY A 266 -7.28 1.47 13.34
N ASN A 267 -6.77 1.67 12.12
CA ASN A 267 -7.31 0.97 10.96
C ASN A 267 -6.77 -0.46 10.96
N HIS A 268 -7.66 -1.44 11.10
CA HIS A 268 -7.31 -2.87 11.24
C HIS A 268 -6.59 -3.49 10.03
N PHE A 269 -6.46 -2.80 8.89
CA PHE A 269 -5.50 -3.18 7.86
C PHE A 269 -4.08 -2.72 8.24
N HIS A 270 -3.90 -1.41 8.38
CA HIS A 270 -2.61 -0.77 8.72
C HIS A 270 -2.04 -1.24 10.07
N ASP A 271 -2.88 -1.56 11.05
CA ASP A 271 -2.44 -2.20 12.30
C ASP A 271 -1.59 -3.47 12.05
N PHE A 272 -1.91 -4.24 10.99
CA PHE A 272 -1.14 -5.43 10.62
C PHE A 272 -0.07 -5.14 9.56
N SER A 273 -0.41 -4.46 8.46
CA SER A 273 0.53 -4.22 7.35
C SER A 273 1.62 -3.21 7.69
N ASP A 274 1.34 -2.24 8.57
CA ASP A 274 2.21 -1.09 8.83
C ASP A 274 2.88 -1.17 10.21
N LEU A 275 2.29 -1.90 11.16
CA LEU A 275 2.80 -2.01 12.53
C LEU A 275 3.13 -3.45 12.92
N VAL A 276 2.15 -4.35 13.08
CA VAL A 276 2.40 -5.67 13.70
C VAL A 276 3.33 -6.58 12.85
N ILE A 277 3.17 -6.64 11.53
CA ILE A 277 4.05 -7.47 10.68
C ILE A 277 5.46 -6.85 10.57
N PRO A 278 5.63 -5.54 10.30
CA PRO A 278 6.94 -4.89 10.36
C PRO A 278 7.62 -5.00 11.74
N LEU A 279 6.87 -4.89 12.84
CA LEU A 279 7.40 -5.04 14.20
C LEU A 279 7.89 -6.47 14.47
N TYR A 280 7.10 -7.49 14.12
CA TYR A 280 7.55 -8.90 14.16
C TYR A 280 8.83 -9.09 13.35
N THR A 281 8.86 -8.59 12.11
CA THR A 281 10.00 -8.75 11.19
C THR A 281 11.25 -8.00 11.67
N THR A 282 11.08 -6.89 12.39
CA THR A 282 12.18 -6.11 12.96
C THR A 282 12.70 -6.73 14.27
N SER A 283 11.80 -7.25 15.12
CA SER A 283 12.14 -7.71 16.48
C SER A 283 12.53 -9.19 16.57
N LYS A 284 12.15 -10.03 15.60
CA LYS A 284 12.29 -11.49 15.70
C LYS A 284 13.75 -11.96 15.88
N GLN A 285 14.70 -11.27 15.25
CA GLN A 285 16.15 -11.48 15.41
C GLN A 285 16.62 -11.48 16.88
N PHE A 286 15.91 -10.79 17.77
CA PHE A 286 16.27 -10.63 19.19
C PHE A 286 15.65 -11.67 20.13
N ASN A 287 14.72 -12.51 19.65
CA ASN A 287 14.07 -13.57 20.43
C ASN A 287 13.50 -13.10 21.81
N GLY A 288 12.95 -11.88 21.84
CA GLY A 288 12.41 -11.21 23.02
C GLY A 288 13.39 -10.35 23.82
N GLN A 289 14.70 -10.42 23.54
CA GLN A 289 15.74 -9.59 24.16
C GLN A 289 15.86 -8.23 23.47
N VAL A 290 14.77 -7.45 23.49
CA VAL A 290 14.69 -6.13 22.86
C VAL A 290 13.69 -5.24 23.58
N GLN A 291 14.09 -4.01 23.89
CA GLN A 291 13.23 -2.99 24.46
C GLN A 291 12.33 -2.39 23.39
N PHE A 292 11.03 -2.24 23.66
CA PHE A 292 10.14 -1.46 22.81
C PHE A 292 9.99 -0.05 23.34
N LEU A 293 10.19 0.91 22.45
CA LEU A 293 10.04 2.33 22.67
C LEU A 293 8.96 2.86 21.72
N VAL A 294 7.97 3.56 22.26
CA VAL A 294 6.80 4.04 21.50
C VAL A 294 6.71 5.56 21.58
N THR A 295 6.35 6.18 20.46
CA THR A 295 6.00 7.60 20.33
C THR A 295 4.69 7.73 19.55
N ASP A 296 4.06 8.91 19.58
CA ASP A 296 2.68 9.12 19.12
C ASP A 296 1.69 8.12 19.78
N ASN A 297 1.88 7.86 21.08
CA ASN A 297 1.32 6.69 21.75
C ASN A 297 -0.21 6.69 21.79
N LYS A 298 -0.78 5.49 21.67
CA LYS A 298 -2.22 5.23 21.73
C LYS A 298 -2.45 4.04 22.67
N PRO A 299 -2.68 4.26 23.98
CA PRO A 299 -2.76 3.17 24.97
C PRO A 299 -3.76 2.07 24.62
N TRP A 300 -4.91 2.40 24.01
CA TRP A 300 -5.89 1.40 23.54
C TRP A 300 -5.35 0.48 22.44
N TRP A 301 -4.36 0.92 21.66
CA TRP A 301 -3.67 0.10 20.65
C TRP A 301 -2.74 -0.91 21.34
N ILE A 302 -1.98 -0.44 22.34
CA ILE A 302 -1.15 -1.29 23.21
C ILE A 302 -2.03 -2.35 23.88
N THR A 303 -3.20 -2.00 24.42
CA THR A 303 -4.17 -2.96 24.98
C THR A 303 -4.67 -3.96 23.93
N LYS A 304 -5.04 -3.49 22.72
CA LYS A 304 -5.53 -4.34 21.61
C LYS A 304 -4.52 -5.40 21.18
N PHE A 305 -3.23 -5.06 21.18
CA PHE A 305 -2.14 -5.93 20.72
C PHE A 305 -1.25 -6.49 21.84
N GLN A 306 -1.61 -6.30 23.11
CA GLN A 306 -0.80 -6.66 24.29
C GLN A 306 -0.26 -8.10 24.26
N ALA A 307 -1.08 -9.07 23.84
CA ALA A 307 -0.68 -10.47 23.75
C ALA A 307 0.43 -10.71 22.71
N ILE A 308 0.42 -10.00 21.58
CA ILE A 308 1.49 -10.03 20.57
C ILE A 308 2.73 -9.36 21.13
N LEU A 309 2.60 -8.15 21.68
CA LEU A 309 3.73 -7.34 22.15
C LEU A 309 4.53 -8.07 23.24
N ARG A 310 3.85 -8.70 24.22
CA ARG A 310 4.44 -9.55 25.27
C ARG A 310 5.07 -10.87 24.77
N ASN A 311 4.84 -11.26 23.52
CA ASN A 311 5.52 -12.40 22.89
C ASN A 311 6.63 -11.96 21.91
N LEU A 312 6.76 -10.66 21.64
CA LEU A 312 7.85 -10.08 20.82
C LEU A 312 8.96 -9.43 21.65
N SER A 313 8.63 -8.97 22.86
CA SER A 313 9.57 -8.44 23.86
C SER A 313 9.27 -9.05 25.24
N ARG A 314 10.33 -9.22 26.05
CA ARG A 314 10.25 -9.63 27.47
C ARG A 314 10.17 -8.44 28.44
N TYR A 315 10.20 -7.22 27.91
CA TYR A 315 10.26 -5.97 28.67
C TYR A 315 8.95 -5.19 28.53
N ASP A 316 8.57 -4.43 29.56
CA ASP A 316 7.45 -3.51 29.45
C ASP A 316 7.76 -2.35 28.49
N ILE A 317 6.74 -1.83 27.83
CA ILE A 317 6.88 -0.86 26.73
C ILE A 317 7.05 0.54 27.32
N VAL A 318 8.09 1.25 26.89
CA VAL A 318 8.33 2.65 27.28
C VAL A 318 7.53 3.58 26.37
N ASP A 319 6.72 4.44 26.97
CA ASP A 319 6.04 5.55 26.29
C ASP A 319 6.91 6.81 26.35
N LEU A 320 7.61 7.09 25.26
CA LEU A 320 8.52 8.23 25.14
C LEU A 320 7.79 9.58 25.03
N ASP A 321 6.47 9.59 24.83
CA ASP A 321 5.71 10.84 24.86
C ASP A 321 5.46 11.34 26.29
N THR A 322 5.63 10.47 27.29
CA THR A 322 5.50 10.76 28.72
C THR A 322 6.77 10.53 29.54
N GLU A 323 7.86 10.09 28.91
CA GLU A 323 9.11 9.78 29.59
C GLU A 323 9.99 11.03 29.77
N GLU A 324 10.41 11.25 31.02
CA GLU A 324 11.29 12.34 31.44
C GLU A 324 12.76 11.89 31.53
N LYS A 325 13.01 10.59 31.72
CA LYS A 325 14.34 10.01 31.90
C LYS A 325 15.10 9.79 30.60
N ILE A 326 16.43 9.86 30.69
CA ILE A 326 17.35 9.51 29.62
C ILE A 326 17.60 8.00 29.64
N HIS A 327 17.07 7.29 28.63
CA HIS A 327 17.29 5.85 28.44
C HIS A 327 18.53 5.61 27.57
N CYS A 328 19.43 4.74 28.00
CA CYS A 328 20.68 4.41 27.30
C CYS A 328 20.72 2.97 26.79
N PHE A 329 21.16 2.79 25.54
CA PHE A 329 21.16 1.50 24.83
C PHE A 329 22.46 1.27 24.04
N PRO A 330 22.91 0.01 23.83
CA PRO A 330 24.06 -0.32 22.99
C PRO A 330 23.73 -0.37 21.47
N ARG A 331 22.44 -0.48 21.14
CA ARG A 331 21.92 -0.56 19.76
C ARG A 331 20.45 -0.13 19.74
N ILE A 332 20.04 0.65 18.74
CA ILE A 332 18.63 1.00 18.49
C ILE A 332 18.30 0.82 17.00
N ILE A 333 17.09 0.36 16.70
CA ILE A 333 16.49 0.46 15.37
C ILE A 333 15.36 1.50 15.43
N VAL A 334 15.40 2.50 14.55
CA VAL A 334 14.42 3.57 14.46
C VAL A 334 13.60 3.40 13.19
N GLY A 335 12.28 3.24 13.34
CA GLY A 335 11.40 2.76 12.27
C GLY A 335 11.38 1.23 12.18
N LEU A 336 10.58 0.69 11.26
CA LEU A 336 10.32 -0.74 11.12
C LEU A 336 10.64 -1.25 9.70
N LYS A 337 11.15 -2.48 9.60
CA LYS A 337 11.45 -3.17 8.34
C LYS A 337 10.14 -3.58 7.64
N PHE A 338 9.74 -2.87 6.59
CA PHE A 338 8.60 -3.24 5.73
C PHE A 338 9.07 -3.96 4.46
N HIS A 339 8.39 -5.04 4.09
CA HIS A 339 8.74 -5.85 2.91
C HIS A 339 7.71 -5.73 1.78
N LYS A 340 6.43 -5.98 2.08
CA LYS A 340 5.28 -5.87 1.15
C LYS A 340 3.95 -5.74 1.90
N GLU A 341 2.89 -5.34 1.20
CA GLU A 341 1.57 -5.15 1.78
C GLU A 341 1.06 -6.42 2.46
N LEU A 342 0.70 -6.31 3.75
CA LEU A 342 0.20 -7.39 4.61
C LEU A 342 1.05 -8.68 4.54
N GLY A 343 2.36 -8.56 4.26
CA GLY A 343 3.19 -9.70 3.90
C GLY A 343 4.68 -9.53 4.22
N ILE A 344 5.32 -10.64 4.58
CA ILE A 344 6.77 -10.76 4.69
C ILE A 344 7.31 -11.32 3.38
N ASP A 345 8.28 -10.64 2.78
CA ASP A 345 9.11 -11.19 1.70
C ASP A 345 10.28 -11.96 2.32
N GLN A 346 10.39 -13.26 2.00
CA GLN A 346 11.43 -14.12 2.53
C GLN A 346 12.82 -13.77 1.98
N SER A 347 12.91 -13.25 0.75
CA SER A 347 14.18 -12.87 0.10
C SER A 347 14.82 -11.64 0.73
N LYS A 348 14.02 -10.78 1.38
CA LYS A 348 14.49 -9.60 2.13
C LYS A 348 14.74 -9.87 3.62
N SER A 349 14.35 -11.04 4.13
CA SER A 349 14.50 -11.35 5.56
C SER A 349 15.87 -11.96 5.86
N GLN A 350 16.63 -11.31 6.73
CA GLN A 350 17.94 -11.82 7.20
C GLN A 350 17.80 -13.21 7.85
N ASP A 351 16.72 -13.43 8.61
CA ASP A 351 16.40 -14.71 9.26
C ASP A 351 15.52 -15.63 8.37
N GLN A 352 15.38 -15.32 7.06
CA GLN A 352 14.51 -16.02 6.10
C GLN A 352 13.05 -16.22 6.56
N LEU A 353 12.49 -15.25 7.30
CA LEU A 353 11.11 -15.31 7.82
C LEU A 353 10.08 -15.31 6.69
N SER A 354 9.01 -16.07 6.87
CA SER A 354 7.85 -16.11 5.98
C SER A 354 6.55 -15.70 6.68
N MET A 355 5.50 -15.48 5.90
CA MET A 355 4.15 -15.29 6.44
C MET A 355 3.59 -16.51 7.16
N ASN A 356 4.12 -17.71 6.90
CA ASN A 356 3.78 -18.90 7.67
C ASN A 356 4.36 -18.84 9.08
N ASP A 357 5.55 -18.26 9.27
CA ASP A 357 6.20 -18.16 10.59
C ASP A 357 5.52 -17.09 11.46
N PHE A 358 5.10 -15.98 10.84
CA PHE A 358 4.24 -14.99 11.49
C PHE A 358 2.88 -15.61 11.88
N ARG A 359 2.25 -16.39 11.00
CA ARG A 359 1.01 -17.13 11.33
C ARG A 359 1.22 -18.15 12.44
N GLN A 360 2.35 -18.85 12.46
CA GLN A 360 2.68 -19.79 13.52
C GLN A 360 2.92 -19.10 14.87
N PHE A 361 3.56 -17.92 14.86
CA PHE A 361 3.66 -17.04 16.02
C PHE A 361 2.28 -16.62 16.54
N LEU A 362 1.38 -16.13 15.68
CA LEU A 362 0.01 -15.77 16.07
C LEU A 362 -0.77 -16.96 16.63
N ARG A 363 -0.56 -18.19 16.10
CA ARG A 363 -1.18 -19.41 16.62
C ARG A 363 -0.74 -19.72 18.04
N SER A 364 0.55 -19.60 18.34
CA SER A 364 1.07 -19.74 19.71
C SER A 364 0.52 -18.65 20.63
N THR A 365 0.58 -17.37 20.20
CA THR A 365 0.13 -16.22 21.00
C THR A 365 -1.34 -16.28 21.43
N TYR A 366 -2.23 -16.79 20.56
CA TYR A 366 -3.67 -16.87 20.83
C TYR A 366 -4.19 -18.29 21.11
N LEU A 367 -3.29 -19.26 21.32
CA LEU A 367 -3.59 -20.68 21.58
C LEU A 367 -4.53 -21.30 20.53
N LEU A 368 -4.29 -20.98 19.26
CA LEU A 368 -5.17 -21.33 18.13
C LEU A 368 -5.02 -22.82 17.75
N LYS A 369 -6.05 -23.61 18.05
CA LYS A 369 -6.04 -25.07 17.95
C LYS A 369 -5.98 -25.61 16.51
N ARG A 370 -6.48 -24.88 15.50
CA ARG A 370 -6.55 -25.38 14.11
C ARG A 370 -5.35 -24.91 13.28
N ARG A 371 -4.43 -25.84 12.99
CA ARG A 371 -3.34 -25.60 12.01
C ARG A 371 -3.81 -25.75 10.55
N ASN A 372 -4.65 -26.74 10.25
CA ASN A 372 -5.17 -27.02 8.90
C ASN A 372 -6.72 -27.07 8.87
N THR A 373 -7.31 -26.89 7.69
CA THR A 373 -8.71 -27.27 7.41
C THR A 373 -8.94 -28.76 7.71
N ILE A 374 -10.08 -29.12 8.27
CA ILE A 374 -10.38 -30.51 8.71
C ILE A 374 -10.95 -31.33 7.54
N ARG A 375 -10.69 -32.64 7.53
CA ARG A 375 -11.17 -33.57 6.50
C ARG A 375 -12.70 -33.74 6.55
N ILE A 376 -13.36 -33.43 5.42
CA ILE A 376 -14.54 -34.09 4.77
C ILE A 376 -15.78 -34.44 5.62
N HIS A 377 -15.65 -35.02 6.80
CA HIS A 377 -16.76 -35.62 7.58
C HIS A 377 -17.57 -34.61 8.42
N ASN A 378 -17.10 -33.37 8.54
CA ASN A 378 -17.78 -32.30 9.30
C ASN A 378 -18.28 -31.19 8.37
N LYS A 379 -19.39 -30.55 8.75
CA LYS A 379 -19.97 -29.40 8.04
C LYS A 379 -18.94 -28.25 7.96
N PRO A 380 -18.56 -27.76 6.76
CA PRO A 380 -17.57 -26.70 6.61
C PRO A 380 -18.05 -25.40 7.23
N ARG A 381 -17.15 -24.67 7.89
CA ARG A 381 -17.52 -23.48 8.68
C ARG A 381 -17.14 -22.19 7.96
N LEU A 382 -18.12 -21.34 7.69
CA LEU A 382 -17.99 -20.05 7.02
C LEU A 382 -18.11 -18.92 8.05
N VAL A 383 -17.09 -18.06 8.16
CA VAL A 383 -17.22 -16.76 8.83
C VAL A 383 -17.48 -15.66 7.82
N ILE A 384 -18.57 -14.91 8.00
CA ILE A 384 -18.88 -13.70 7.23
C ILE A 384 -18.50 -12.48 8.07
N ILE A 385 -17.48 -11.75 7.61
CA ILE A 385 -17.03 -10.50 8.19
C ILE A 385 -17.92 -9.36 7.68
N SER A 386 -18.69 -8.77 8.59
CA SER A 386 -19.56 -7.61 8.31
C SER A 386 -19.29 -6.49 9.32
N ARG A 387 -19.63 -5.26 8.96
CA ARG A 387 -19.53 -4.07 9.83
C ARG A 387 -20.87 -3.35 9.82
N ARG A 388 -21.32 -2.81 10.96
CA ARG A 388 -22.59 -2.04 11.02
C ARG A 388 -22.58 -0.75 10.19
N LYS A 389 -21.47 0.00 10.18
CA LYS A 389 -21.44 1.39 9.66
C LYS A 389 -21.08 1.54 8.18
N SER A 390 -20.08 0.82 7.67
CA SER A 390 -19.61 0.99 6.29
C SER A 390 -18.93 -0.27 5.74
N ARG A 391 -19.10 -0.52 4.43
CA ARG A 391 -18.70 -1.74 3.72
C ARG A 391 -19.42 -2.97 4.33
N SER A 392 -20.74 -2.87 4.35
CA SER A 392 -21.69 -3.77 5.00
C SER A 392 -22.53 -4.54 3.98
N PHE A 393 -23.05 -5.71 4.38
CA PHE A 393 -24.04 -6.45 3.58
C PHE A 393 -25.45 -6.05 4.01
N THR A 394 -26.23 -5.42 3.12
CA THR A 394 -27.63 -5.04 3.43
C THR A 394 -28.56 -6.27 3.51
N ASN A 395 -28.22 -7.36 2.83
CA ASN A 395 -28.98 -8.62 2.83
C ASN A 395 -28.27 -9.79 3.55
N ILE A 396 -27.49 -9.52 4.62
CA ILE A 396 -26.71 -10.55 5.35
C ILE A 396 -27.53 -11.81 5.71
N ASN A 397 -28.80 -11.65 6.07
CA ASN A 397 -29.71 -12.75 6.41
C ASN A 397 -30.04 -13.67 5.22
N GLU A 398 -29.99 -13.16 3.98
CA GLU A 398 -30.14 -13.98 2.76
C GLU A 398 -28.85 -14.75 2.47
N ILE A 399 -27.70 -14.08 2.56
CA ILE A 399 -26.38 -14.70 2.36
C ILE A 399 -26.17 -15.85 3.37
N THR A 400 -26.49 -15.61 4.65
CA THR A 400 -26.41 -16.62 5.71
C THR A 400 -27.35 -17.81 5.47
N ARG A 401 -28.61 -17.57 5.07
CA ARG A 401 -29.56 -18.65 4.72
C ARG A 401 -29.10 -19.44 3.49
N MET A 402 -28.62 -18.77 2.46
CA MET A 402 -28.09 -19.39 1.24
C MET A 402 -26.89 -20.27 1.55
N ALA A 403 -25.88 -19.76 2.26
CA ALA A 403 -24.73 -20.54 2.69
C ALA A 403 -25.13 -21.73 3.60
N GLY A 404 -26.11 -21.52 4.50
CA GLY A 404 -26.69 -22.59 5.30
C GLY A 404 -27.30 -23.73 4.46
N SER A 405 -28.05 -23.39 3.41
CA SER A 405 -28.62 -24.37 2.46
C SER A 405 -27.58 -25.04 1.55
N LEU A 406 -26.47 -24.36 1.27
CA LEU A 406 -25.31 -24.92 0.56
C LEU A 406 -24.43 -25.80 1.46
N GLY A 407 -24.86 -26.10 2.68
CA GLY A 407 -24.17 -27.02 3.58
C GLY A 407 -23.06 -26.39 4.42
N TYR A 408 -23.01 -25.06 4.60
CA TYR A 408 -22.10 -24.42 5.57
C TYR A 408 -22.73 -24.29 6.97
N ASP A 409 -21.91 -24.42 8.01
CA ASP A 409 -22.17 -23.76 9.30
C ASP A 409 -21.72 -22.30 9.18
N VAL A 410 -22.54 -21.33 9.58
CA VAL A 410 -22.32 -19.91 9.24
C VAL A 410 -22.27 -19.04 10.49
N VAL A 411 -21.16 -18.37 10.68
CA VAL A 411 -20.92 -17.41 11.78
C VAL A 411 -20.79 -16.01 11.18
N THR A 412 -21.59 -15.05 11.66
CA THR A 412 -21.38 -13.63 11.37
C THR A 412 -20.49 -13.00 12.44
N ALA A 413 -19.43 -12.30 12.05
CA ALA A 413 -18.50 -11.67 12.99
C ALA A 413 -18.27 -10.18 12.68
N GLU A 414 -18.22 -9.37 13.74
CA GLU A 414 -17.95 -7.93 13.69
C GLU A 414 -16.58 -7.63 14.33
N PRO A 415 -15.52 -7.33 13.55
CA PRO A 415 -14.14 -7.23 14.06
C PRO A 415 -13.84 -6.10 15.06
N ASN A 416 -14.82 -5.26 15.39
CA ASN A 416 -14.64 -3.98 16.08
C ASN A 416 -15.25 -3.94 17.50
N MET A 417 -15.82 -5.04 18.02
CA MET A 417 -16.52 -5.07 19.32
C MET A 417 -16.03 -6.13 20.32
N THR A 418 -15.12 -7.02 19.95
CA THR A 418 -14.53 -8.02 20.86
C THR A 418 -13.01 -7.99 20.83
N GLY A 419 -12.38 -8.40 21.94
CA GLY A 419 -10.92 -8.45 22.05
C GLY A 419 -10.30 -9.39 21.01
N LEU A 420 -9.11 -9.04 20.51
CA LEU A 420 -8.48 -9.68 19.34
C LEU A 420 -8.33 -11.21 19.46
N SER A 421 -8.14 -11.73 20.68
CA SER A 421 -8.12 -13.17 20.97
C SER A 421 -9.43 -13.88 20.61
N SER A 422 -10.59 -13.28 20.90
CA SER A 422 -11.91 -13.85 20.56
C SER A 422 -12.11 -13.88 19.04
N VAL A 423 -11.75 -12.80 18.34
CA VAL A 423 -11.80 -12.76 16.87
C VAL A 423 -10.87 -13.79 16.26
N ALA A 424 -9.64 -13.92 16.78
CA ALA A 424 -8.66 -14.90 16.33
C ALA A 424 -9.15 -16.34 16.51
N GLN A 425 -9.74 -16.67 17.66
CA GLN A 425 -10.31 -18.01 17.92
C GLN A 425 -11.52 -18.31 17.03
N THR A 426 -12.46 -17.36 16.87
CA THR A 426 -13.61 -17.54 15.98
C THR A 426 -13.18 -17.74 14.52
N VAL A 427 -12.24 -16.93 14.02
CA VAL A 427 -11.76 -17.06 12.63
C VAL A 427 -10.91 -18.33 12.45
N ASN A 428 -10.04 -18.68 13.40
CA ASN A 428 -9.30 -19.94 13.36
C ASN A 428 -10.22 -21.16 13.39
N SER A 429 -11.38 -21.07 14.03
CA SER A 429 -12.38 -22.14 14.06
C SER A 429 -13.08 -22.39 12.71
N CYS A 430 -12.84 -21.56 11.68
CA CYS A 430 -13.51 -21.58 10.38
C CYS A 430 -12.63 -22.08 9.22
N ASP A 431 -13.28 -22.57 8.16
CA ASP A 431 -12.65 -23.12 6.94
C ASP A 431 -12.77 -22.17 5.73
N VAL A 432 -13.74 -21.24 5.78
CA VAL A 432 -13.93 -20.17 4.79
C VAL A 432 -14.14 -18.84 5.51
N LEU A 433 -13.55 -17.75 4.99
CA LEU A 433 -13.81 -16.37 5.40
C LEU A 433 -14.33 -15.57 4.21
N MET A 434 -15.46 -14.90 4.36
CA MET A 434 -16.05 -14.01 3.35
C MET A 434 -16.16 -12.58 3.88
N GLY A 435 -15.94 -11.57 3.04
CA GLY A 435 -16.18 -10.18 3.41
C GLY A 435 -15.96 -9.20 2.25
N ILE A 436 -16.51 -8.00 2.39
CA ILE A 436 -16.28 -6.90 1.44
C ILE A 436 -14.85 -6.37 1.62
N HIS A 437 -14.22 -5.91 0.53
CA HIS A 437 -12.93 -5.23 0.61
C HIS A 437 -12.96 -4.09 1.65
N GLY A 438 -11.99 -4.08 2.58
CA GLY A 438 -11.94 -3.08 3.66
C GLY A 438 -13.01 -3.25 4.76
N ALA A 439 -13.69 -4.40 4.85
CA ALA A 439 -14.59 -4.74 5.96
C ALA A 439 -13.89 -5.44 7.16
N GLY A 440 -12.60 -5.78 7.03
CA GLY A 440 -11.84 -6.51 8.05
C GLY A 440 -11.30 -7.87 7.60
N LEU A 441 -11.12 -8.07 6.29
CA LEU A 441 -10.52 -9.28 5.70
C LEU A 441 -9.12 -9.62 6.25
N THR A 442 -8.41 -8.65 6.83
CA THR A 442 -7.10 -8.82 7.50
C THR A 442 -7.08 -9.99 8.48
N ASN A 443 -8.22 -10.28 9.13
CA ASN A 443 -8.37 -11.41 10.06
C ASN A 443 -8.07 -12.79 9.43
N MET A 444 -7.95 -12.89 8.11
CA MET A 444 -7.45 -14.09 7.42
C MET A 444 -6.08 -14.58 7.95
N VAL A 445 -5.28 -13.71 8.58
CA VAL A 445 -4.05 -14.12 9.30
C VAL A 445 -4.30 -15.24 10.33
N PHE A 446 -5.49 -15.31 10.93
CA PHE A 446 -5.84 -16.32 11.96
C PHE A 446 -6.42 -17.62 11.38
N LEU A 447 -6.78 -17.67 10.10
CA LEU A 447 -7.33 -18.88 9.47
C LEU A 447 -6.35 -20.06 9.54
N PRO A 448 -6.85 -21.31 9.61
CA PRO A 448 -6.01 -22.47 9.39
C PRO A 448 -5.45 -22.50 7.97
N ASP A 449 -4.37 -23.24 7.75
CA ASP A 449 -3.77 -23.42 6.42
C ASP A 449 -4.74 -24.16 5.49
N LYS A 450 -4.68 -23.79 4.20
CA LYS A 450 -5.56 -24.24 3.09
C LYS A 450 -7.01 -23.75 3.14
N ALA A 451 -7.40 -22.95 4.15
CA ALA A 451 -8.70 -22.30 4.22
C ALA A 451 -8.93 -21.31 3.06
N ILE A 452 -10.20 -21.00 2.77
CA ILE A 452 -10.59 -20.17 1.62
C ILE A 452 -10.91 -18.74 2.06
N VAL A 453 -10.33 -17.74 1.41
CA VAL A 453 -10.70 -16.32 1.53
C VAL A 453 -11.53 -15.92 0.31
N ILE A 454 -12.73 -15.41 0.54
CA ILE A 454 -13.66 -14.89 -0.46
C ILE A 454 -13.73 -13.37 -0.31
N GLN A 455 -13.03 -12.66 -1.18
CA GLN A 455 -13.05 -11.20 -1.25
C GLN A 455 -14.20 -10.73 -2.16
N ILE A 456 -15.14 -9.98 -1.59
CA ILE A 456 -16.20 -9.32 -2.35
C ILE A 456 -15.71 -7.90 -2.70
N VAL A 457 -15.54 -7.65 -4.00
CA VAL A 457 -14.91 -6.45 -4.55
C VAL A 457 -15.97 -5.46 -5.05
N PRO A 458 -16.00 -4.21 -4.54
CA PRO A 458 -16.80 -3.14 -5.15
C PRO A 458 -16.49 -2.93 -6.63
N LEU A 459 -17.52 -2.82 -7.48
CA LEU A 459 -17.33 -2.42 -8.87
C LEU A 459 -16.69 -1.02 -8.98
N GLY A 460 -15.49 -0.94 -9.57
CA GLY A 460 -14.82 0.35 -9.81
C GLY A 460 -13.30 0.26 -10.01
N SER A 461 -12.81 -0.60 -10.91
CA SER A 461 -11.39 -0.68 -11.34
C SER A 461 -10.32 -0.89 -10.27
N ILE A 462 -10.72 -1.17 -9.02
CA ILE A 462 -9.82 -1.40 -7.88
C ILE A 462 -9.27 -2.84 -7.80
N ASP A 463 -9.49 -3.67 -8.83
CA ASP A 463 -9.14 -5.09 -8.86
C ASP A 463 -7.64 -5.34 -8.61
N GLY A 464 -6.78 -4.42 -9.08
CA GLY A 464 -5.35 -4.41 -8.78
C GLY A 464 -5.08 -4.27 -7.28
N LEU A 465 -5.56 -3.19 -6.65
CA LEU A 465 -5.41 -2.95 -5.20
C LEU A 465 -6.02 -4.08 -4.36
N CYS A 466 -7.15 -4.65 -4.81
CA CYS A 466 -7.78 -5.80 -4.16
C CYS A 466 -6.88 -7.05 -4.18
N ARG A 467 -6.21 -7.30 -5.32
CA ARG A 467 -5.22 -8.36 -5.46
C ARG A 467 -3.96 -8.10 -4.65
N GLU A 468 -3.44 -6.88 -4.61
CA GLU A 468 -2.24 -6.56 -3.82
C GLU A 468 -2.49 -6.66 -2.31
N TYR A 469 -3.57 -6.09 -1.78
CA TYR A 469 -3.82 -6.06 -0.33
C TYR A 469 -4.31 -7.38 0.27
N PHE A 470 -4.93 -8.27 -0.53
CA PHE A 470 -5.47 -9.54 0.00
C PHE A 470 -5.21 -10.76 -0.90
N GLY A 471 -5.24 -10.63 -2.23
CA GLY A 471 -5.08 -11.76 -3.17
C GLY A 471 -3.64 -12.31 -3.31
N LYS A 472 -2.61 -11.49 -3.12
CA LYS A 472 -1.21 -11.94 -2.96
C LYS A 472 -0.97 -12.43 -1.51
N PRO A 473 -1.27 -11.64 -0.45
CA PRO A 473 -1.04 -12.07 0.93
C PRO A 473 -1.75 -13.37 1.32
N ALA A 474 -2.96 -13.64 0.82
CA ALA A 474 -3.63 -14.92 1.08
C ALA A 474 -2.79 -16.13 0.60
N ARG A 475 -2.11 -16.02 -0.55
CA ARG A 475 -1.24 -17.08 -1.07
C ARG A 475 0.06 -17.19 -0.28
N ASP A 476 0.66 -16.06 0.10
CA ASP A 476 1.81 -16.02 1.03
C ASP A 476 1.47 -16.67 2.40
N MET A 477 0.21 -16.57 2.83
CA MET A 477 -0.32 -17.17 4.05
C MET A 477 -0.72 -18.67 3.90
N ASN A 478 -0.44 -19.32 2.77
CA ASN A 478 -0.89 -20.70 2.47
C ASN A 478 -2.43 -20.86 2.55
N LEU A 479 -3.16 -19.84 2.08
CA LEU A 479 -4.61 -19.84 1.93
C LEU A 479 -5.01 -19.93 0.45
N ARG A 480 -6.22 -20.43 0.20
CA ARG A 480 -6.87 -20.40 -1.11
C ARG A 480 -7.63 -19.07 -1.22
N SER A 481 -7.58 -18.41 -2.37
CA SER A 481 -8.19 -17.08 -2.57
C SER A 481 -9.10 -17.03 -3.79
N GLY A 482 -10.32 -16.53 -3.62
CA GLY A 482 -11.23 -16.16 -4.70
C GLY A 482 -11.73 -14.72 -4.54
N TRP A 483 -11.91 -14.00 -5.65
CA TRP A 483 -12.52 -12.67 -5.66
C TRP A 483 -13.80 -12.70 -6.51
N PHE A 484 -14.82 -11.94 -6.08
CA PHE A 484 -16.09 -11.81 -6.80
C PHE A 484 -16.46 -10.33 -6.92
N PRO A 485 -16.66 -9.79 -8.13
CA PRO A 485 -17.09 -8.42 -8.32
C PRO A 485 -18.58 -8.28 -7.97
N ALA A 486 -18.90 -7.40 -7.02
CA ALA A 486 -20.26 -7.15 -6.57
C ALA A 486 -20.70 -5.72 -6.86
N ILE A 487 -21.97 -5.57 -7.26
CA ILE A 487 -22.61 -4.27 -7.47
C ILE A 487 -22.81 -3.63 -6.10
N LEU A 488 -22.20 -2.45 -5.88
CA LEU A 488 -22.63 -1.55 -4.81
C LEU A 488 -23.94 -0.88 -5.25
N SER A 489 -25.07 -1.50 -4.92
CA SER A 489 -26.39 -0.88 -4.94
C SER A 489 -27.03 -0.98 -3.56
N SER A 490 -27.83 0.01 -3.19
CA SER A 490 -28.61 0.01 -1.94
C SER A 490 -29.57 -1.18 -1.84
N SER A 491 -30.04 -1.69 -2.99
CA SER A 491 -30.77 -2.96 -3.15
C SER A 491 -29.85 -4.09 -3.60
N LEU A 492 -29.54 -5.04 -2.71
CA LEU A 492 -28.84 -6.29 -3.06
C LEU A 492 -29.85 -7.31 -3.62
N HIS A 493 -30.15 -7.17 -4.90
CA HIS A 493 -30.95 -8.14 -5.68
C HIS A 493 -30.14 -8.80 -6.81
N GLN A 494 -28.83 -8.98 -6.60
CA GLN A 494 -27.99 -9.80 -7.49
C GLN A 494 -26.66 -10.23 -6.83
N VAL A 495 -26.70 -11.28 -6.01
CA VAL A 495 -25.52 -12.15 -5.80
C VAL A 495 -25.56 -13.22 -6.89
N GLY A 496 -25.06 -12.88 -8.08
CA GLY A 496 -24.95 -13.80 -9.21
C GLY A 496 -23.66 -14.63 -9.16
N PHE A 497 -23.72 -15.84 -9.73
CA PHE A 497 -22.60 -16.79 -9.88
C PHE A 497 -22.08 -17.45 -8.59
N ILE A 498 -22.88 -18.38 -8.05
CA ILE A 498 -22.38 -19.57 -7.35
C ILE A 498 -22.66 -20.78 -8.25
N SER A 499 -21.68 -21.18 -9.09
CA SER A 499 -21.67 -22.48 -9.77
C SER A 499 -20.29 -22.78 -10.41
N ASP A 500 -19.91 -22.03 -11.45
CA ASP A 500 -19.07 -22.58 -12.54
C ASP A 500 -17.54 -22.34 -12.44
N GLN A 501 -16.98 -22.16 -11.23
CA GLN A 501 -15.50 -22.06 -11.04
C GLN A 501 -14.92 -22.90 -9.90
N LEU A 502 -15.63 -23.94 -9.44
CA LEU A 502 -15.04 -25.00 -8.62
C LEU A 502 -14.34 -26.10 -9.44
N HIS A 503 -13.62 -25.70 -10.51
CA HIS A 503 -12.56 -26.56 -11.05
C HIS A 503 -11.35 -26.53 -10.11
N LEU A 504 -11.45 -27.34 -9.07
CA LEU A 504 -10.30 -27.85 -8.34
C LEU A 504 -9.43 -28.62 -9.33
N SER A 505 -8.31 -28.03 -9.75
CA SER A 505 -7.28 -28.74 -10.50
C SER A 505 -6.72 -29.85 -9.60
N SER A 506 -7.05 -31.10 -9.91
CA SER A 506 -6.47 -32.27 -9.27
C SER A 506 -5.04 -32.46 -9.75
N GLY A 507 -4.08 -32.13 -8.88
CA GLY A 507 -2.63 -32.31 -9.02
C GLY A 507 -2.01 -32.19 -7.64
#